data_AF-A0A7R9S694-F1
#
_entry.id   AF-A0A7R9S694-F1
#
_cell.length_a   1.000
_cell.length_b   1.000
_cell.length_c   1.000
_cell.angle_alpha   90.00
_cell.angle_beta   90.00
_cell.angle_gamma   90.00
#
_symmetry.space_group_name_H-M   'P 1'
#
loop_
_entity.id
_entity.type
_entity.pdbx_description
1 polymer ?
#
loop_
_entity_poly.entity_id
_entity_poly.type
_entity_poly.pdbx_seq_one_letter_code
_entity_poly.pdbx_strand_id
1 'polypeptide(L)' 'ERMKKSPLKQLNSDKSLVIIPADKGNCTVLLNRDDYDAKVRDLLEDTSTYTRINSDPTQNCNPYQVKNQGSR' A
#
# COMPACT_ATOMS: atom_id res chain seq x y z
N GLU A 1 7.23 26.90 -26.08
CA GLU A 1 8.07 25.95 -25.31
C GLU A 1 7.17 24.85 -24.74
N ARG A 2 7.37 23.57 -25.07
CA ARG A 2 6.49 22.48 -24.59
C ARG A 2 6.78 22.23 -23.11
N MET A 3 5.78 22.42 -22.23
CA MET A 3 5.83 22.03 -20.81
C MET A 3 6.19 20.54 -20.69
N LYS A 4 7.47 20.23 -20.51
CA LYS A 4 7.91 18.87 -20.21
C LYS A 4 7.40 18.52 -18.82
N LYS A 5 6.43 17.59 -18.73
CA LYS A 5 6.03 17.03 -17.44
C LYS A 5 7.27 16.37 -16.82
N SER A 6 7.51 16.65 -15.55
CA SER A 6 8.59 15.98 -14.80
C SER A 6 8.42 14.46 -14.93
N PRO A 7 9.48 13.69 -15.22
CA PRO A 7 9.43 12.24 -15.29
C PRO A 7 8.79 11.60 -14.05
N LEU A 8 9.03 12.18 -12.87
CA LEU A 8 8.41 11.73 -11.62
C LEU A 8 6.90 11.94 -11.58
N LYS A 9 6.40 13.04 -12.17
CA LYS A 9 4.96 13.29 -12.27
C LYS A 9 4.28 12.32 -13.22
N GLN A 10 4.98 11.88 -14.27
CA GLN A 10 4.47 10.85 -15.18
C GLN A 10 4.42 9.49 -14.48
N LEU A 11 5.49 9.13 -13.76
CA LEU A 11 5.56 7.89 -13.00
C LEU A 11 4.48 7.79 -11.93
N ASN A 12 4.25 8.88 -11.18
CA ASN A 12 3.19 8.94 -10.17
C ASN A 12 1.77 8.90 -10.76
N SER A 13 1.60 9.22 -12.05
CA SER A 13 0.30 9.14 -12.73
C SER A 13 0.02 7.79 -13.36
N ASP A 14 1.05 6.94 -13.47
CA ASP A 14 0.91 5.61 -14.05
C ASP A 14 0.25 4.65 -13.05
N LYS A 15 -0.96 4.20 -13.39
CA LYS A 15 -1.76 3.30 -12.56
C LYS A 15 -1.36 1.83 -12.70
N SER A 16 -0.53 1.49 -13.69
CA SER A 16 0.01 0.14 -13.87
C SER A 16 1.12 -0.19 -12.89
N LEU A 17 1.58 0.80 -12.11
CA LEU A 17 2.65 0.66 -11.15
C LEU A 17 2.14 0.81 -9.71
N VAL A 18 2.71 0.00 -8.82
CA VAL A 18 2.59 0.14 -7.37
C VAL A 18 3.92 0.65 -6.85
N ILE A 19 3.89 1.82 -6.20
CA ILE A 19 5.06 2.50 -5.64
C ILE A 19 4.91 2.49 -4.12
N ILE A 20 5.78 1.76 -3.42
CA ILE A 20 5.75 1.64 -1.96
C ILE A 20 7.13 1.92 -1.35
N PRO A 21 7.19 2.48 -0.13
CA PRO A 21 8.45 2.60 0.58
C PRO A 21 9.02 1.19 0.86
N ALA A 22 10.30 1.00 0.60
CA ALA A 22 10.98 -0.24 0.96
C ALA A 22 11.23 -0.29 2.47
N ASP A 23 11.19 -1.48 3.06
CA ASP A 23 11.44 -1.72 4.48
C ASP A 23 12.86 -1.26 4.92
N LYS A 24 13.82 -1.30 3.98
CA LYS A 24 15.21 -0.91 4.23
C LYS A 24 15.57 0.41 3.53
N GLY A 25 15.93 1.40 4.35
CA GLY A 25 16.65 2.65 4.04
C GLY A 25 16.30 3.38 2.75
N ASN A 26 15.47 4.43 2.81
CA ASN A 26 15.18 5.43 1.77
C ASN A 26 15.05 4.93 0.32
N CYS A 27 14.73 3.66 0.15
CA CYS A 27 14.49 3.02 -1.14
C CYS A 27 12.99 2.97 -1.39
N THR A 28 12.62 2.93 -2.65
CA THR A 28 11.24 2.77 -3.09
C THR A 28 11.17 1.56 -3.99
N VAL A 29 10.17 0.70 -3.79
CA VAL A 29 9.92 -0.46 -4.64
C VAL A 29 8.92 -0.06 -5.70
N LEU A 30 9.22 -0.39 -6.97
CA LEU A 30 8.27 -0.37 -8.07
C LEU A 30 7.84 -1.78 -8.40
N LEU A 31 6.54 -2.02 -8.45
CA LEU A 31 5.95 -3.31 -8.84
C LEU A 31 4.93 -3.09 -9.96
N ASN A 32 4.82 -4.04 -10.87
CA ASN A 32 3.67 -4.11 -11.75
C ASN A 32 2.41 -4.38 -10.91
N ARG A 33 1.34 -3.65 -11.21
CA ARG A 33 0.12 -3.70 -10.41
C ARG A 33 -0.62 -5.03 -10.53
N ASP A 34 -0.70 -5.59 -11.73
CA ASP A 34 -1.41 -6.85 -11.97
C ASP A 34 -0.69 -8.00 -11.26
N ASP A 35 0.64 -8.06 -11.37
CA ASP A 35 1.46 -9.06 -10.68
C ASP A 35 1.38 -8.93 -9.15
N TYR A 36 1.39 -7.69 -8.64
CA TYR A 36 1.23 -7.43 -7.21
C TYR A 36 -0.13 -7.91 -6.71
N ASP A 37 -1.20 -7.51 -7.42
CA ASP A 37 -2.57 -7.86 -7.07
C ASP A 37 -2.83 -9.37 -7.17
N ALA A 38 -2.19 -10.08 -8.10
CA ALA A 38 -2.24 -11.55 -8.20
C ALA A 38 -1.53 -12.20 -7.00
N LYS A 39 -0.27 -11.83 -6.75
CA LYS A 39 0.52 -12.41 -5.64
C LYS A 39 -0.09 -12.18 -4.27
N VAL A 40 -0.66 -10.99 -4.04
CA VAL A 40 -1.35 -10.69 -2.78
C VAL A 40 -2.57 -11.59 -2.60
N ARG A 41 -3.35 -11.82 -3.65
CA ARG A 41 -4.49 -12.75 -3.58
C ARG A 41 -4.02 -14.18 -3.30
N ASP A 42 -3.03 -14.67 -4.04
CA ASP A 42 -2.47 -16.00 -3.84
C ASP A 42 -2.01 -16.21 -2.38
N LEU A 43 -1.37 -15.19 -1.79
CA LEU A 43 -0.92 -15.23 -0.40
C LEU A 43 -2.08 -15.22 0.61
N LEU A 44 -3.13 -14.43 0.36
CA LEU A 44 -4.28 -14.31 1.26
C LEU A 44 -5.25 -15.49 1.16
N GLU A 45 -5.26 -16.18 0.02
CA GLU A 45 -6.06 -17.38 -0.22
C GLU A 45 -5.43 -18.65 0.39
N ASP A 46 -4.16 -18.58 0.80
CA ASP A 46 -3.48 -19.68 1.47
C ASP A 46 -4.06 -19.96 2.87
N THR A 47 -5.04 -20.87 2.91
CA THR A 47 -5.65 -21.37 4.14
C THR A 47 -4.81 -22.40 4.88
N SER A 48 -3.68 -22.85 4.31
CA SER A 48 -2.76 -23.78 4.98
C SER A 48 -1.85 -23.06 5.96
N THR A 49 -1.40 -21.85 5.60
CA THR A 49 -0.54 -21.01 6.44
C THR A 49 -1.34 -20.00 7.28
N TYR A 50 -2.43 -19.44 6.74
CA TYR A 50 -3.19 -18.36 7.39
C TYR A 50 -4.63 -18.77 7.75
N THR A 51 -5.16 -18.19 8.82
CA THR A 51 -6.56 -18.41 9.27
C THR A 51 -7.36 -17.12 9.18
N ARG A 52 -8.60 -17.21 8.67
CA ARG A 52 -9.51 -16.05 8.61
C ARG A 52 -9.99 -15.66 10.01
N ILE A 53 -9.90 -14.38 10.31
CA ILE A 53 -10.40 -13.78 11.54
C ILE A 53 -11.59 -12.87 11.21
N ASN A 54 -12.62 -12.87 12.07
CA ASN A 54 -13.83 -12.07 11.88
C ASN A 54 -13.71 -10.65 12.48
N SER A 55 -12.57 -10.35 13.11
CA SER A 55 -12.27 -9.08 13.74
C SER A 55 -11.11 -8.40 13.01
N ASP A 56 -11.14 -7.08 12.92
CA ASP A 56 -10.06 -6.31 12.33
C ASP A 56 -8.82 -6.33 13.25
N PRO A 57 -7.71 -6.96 12.83
CA PRO A 57 -6.50 -7.07 13.65
C PRO A 57 -5.75 -5.74 13.77
N THR A 58 -6.08 -4.74 12.95
CA THR A 58 -5.40 -3.43 12.95
C THR A 58 -5.96 -2.46 14.00
N GLN A 59 -7.09 -2.80 14.63
CA GLN A 59 -7.75 -1.97 15.66
C GLN A 59 -6.83 -1.63 16.84
N ASN A 60 -5.97 -2.57 17.24
CA ASN A 60 -5.01 -2.39 18.33
C ASN A 60 -3.60 -2.01 17.86
N CYS A 61 -3.36 -2.01 16.55
CA CYS A 61 -2.03 -1.76 15.97
C CYS A 61 -1.86 -0.33 15.47
N ASN A 62 -2.76 0.59 15.81
CA ASN A 62 -2.73 1.94 15.28
C ASN A 62 -2.08 2.94 16.28
N PRO A 63 -0.79 3.29 16.13
CA PRO A 63 -0.20 4.42 16.87
C PRO A 63 -0.77 5.78 16.43
N TYR A 64 -1.58 5.81 15.36
CA TYR A 64 -2.21 7.00 14.80
C TYR A 64 -3.74 6.99 14.99
N GLN A 65 -4.23 6.58 16.16
CA GLN A 65 -5.58 6.99 16.57
C GLN A 65 -5.56 8.51 16.80
N VAL A 66 -6.02 9.27 15.80
CA VAL A 66 -6.45 10.65 16.03
C VAL A 66 -7.61 10.56 17.02
N LYS A 67 -7.36 10.96 18.27
CA LYS A 67 -8.43 11.21 19.24
C LYS A 67 -9.31 12.28 18.61
N ASN A 68 -10.44 11.87 18.04
CA ASN A 68 -11.53 12.80 17.78
C ASN A 68 -11.98 13.31 19.15
N GLN A 69 -11.37 14.42 19.61
CA GLN A 69 -11.91 15.20 20.71
C GLN A 69 -13.13 15.92 20.17
N GLY A 70 -14.27 15.23 20.22
CA GLY A 70 -15.57 15.85 20.12
C GLY A 70 -15.96 16.47 21.47
N SER A 71 -16.26 17.76 21.42
CA SER A 71 -17.16 18.51 22.31
C SER A 71 -16.60 19.02 23.64
N ARG A 72 -16.07 20.24 23.60
CA ARG A 72 -16.74 21.44 24.13
C ARG A 72 -16.37 22.65 23.29
#